data_AF-A0A914Q5Q3-F1
#
_entry.id   AF-A0A914Q5Q3-F1
#
_cell.length_a   1.000
_cell.length_b   1.000
_cell.length_c   1.000
_cell.angle_alpha   90.00
_cell.angle_beta   90.00
_cell.angle_gamma   90.00
#
_symmetry.space_group_name_H-M   'P 1'
#
loop_
_entity.id
_entity.type
_entity.pdbx_description
1 polymer ?
#
loop_
_entity_poly.entity_id
_entity_poly.type
_entity_poly.pdbx_seq_one_letter_code
_entity_poly.pdbx_strand_id
1 'polypeptide(L)'
;MPPAHKEIQECLVKIGDKQSKFIGSRGWIGSIEIGFVLESLAGIEARTLQSGSGKDLDEHGRALSYHFEHNGAPVMIGGGSYAHTILGVDYNRKTGECEYLILDPHYTGKDSVSSVISGKGIIWTTKKFFDPKSYYNLLLVINP
;
A
#
# COMPACT_ATOMS: atom_id res chain seq x y z
N MET A 1 12.18 -0.43 -15.90
CA MET A 1 11.95 -1.64 -15.09
C MET A 1 11.79 -1.21 -13.64
N PRO A 2 10.91 -1.84 -12.85
CA PRO A 2 10.83 -1.54 -11.42
C PRO A 2 12.16 -1.90 -10.72
N PRO A 3 12.54 -1.16 -9.65
CA PRO A 3 13.79 -1.41 -8.93
C PRO A 3 13.77 -2.76 -8.21
N ALA A 4 14.90 -3.45 -8.18
CA ALA A 4 15.11 -4.65 -7.38
C ALA A 4 15.21 -4.28 -5.88
N HIS A 5 14.97 -5.25 -4.99
CA HIS A 5 15.09 -5.06 -3.54
C HIS A 5 16.42 -4.41 -3.12
N LYS A 6 17.53 -4.80 -3.76
CA LYS A 6 18.85 -4.24 -3.46
C LYS A 6 18.94 -2.76 -3.81
N GLU A 7 18.38 -2.33 -4.94
CA GLU A 7 18.35 -0.93 -5.37
C GLU A 7 17.51 -0.08 -4.41
N ILE A 8 16.37 -0.61 -3.95
CA ILE A 8 15.53 0.01 -2.92
C ILE A 8 16.32 0.18 -1.60
N GLN A 9 17.04 -0.85 -1.16
CA GLN A 9 17.85 -0.81 0.05
C GLN A 9 19.02 0.18 -0.07
N GLU A 10 19.71 0.18 -1.21
CA GLU A 10 20.80 1.13 -1.52
C GLU A 10 20.29 2.57 -1.53
N CYS A 11 19.10 2.81 -2.08
CA CYS A 11 18.43 4.10 -2.03
C CYS A 11 18.23 4.58 -0.58
N LEU A 12 17.64 3.74 0.27
CA LEU A 12 17.37 4.07 1.67
C LEU A 12 18.66 4.32 2.48
N VAL A 13 19.75 3.60 2.17
CA VAL A 13 21.06 3.88 2.77
C VAL A 13 21.64 5.19 2.25
N LYS A 14 21.54 5.46 0.95
CA LYS A 14 22.10 6.66 0.31
C LYS A 14 21.49 7.95 0.87
N ILE A 15 20.19 7.95 1.17
CA ILE A 15 19.49 9.10 1.75
C ILE A 15 19.63 9.21 3.27
N GLY A 16 20.31 8.24 3.91
CA GLY A 16 20.56 8.23 5.35
C GLY A 16 19.42 7.68 6.22
N ASP A 17 18.34 7.14 5.63
CA ASP A 17 17.24 6.51 6.39
C ASP A 17 17.67 5.19 7.05
N LYS A 18 18.55 4.43 6.38
CA LYS A 18 19.03 3.13 6.87
C LYS A 18 20.55 3.08 6.97
N GLN A 19 21.05 2.26 7.89
CA GLN A 19 22.49 1.97 8.01
C GLN A 19 22.98 1.07 6.87
N SER A 20 24.28 1.12 6.54
CA SER A 20 24.90 0.33 5.45
C SER A 20 24.60 -1.18 5.50
N LYS A 21 24.49 -1.76 6.70
CA LYS A 21 24.14 -3.18 6.92
C LYS A 21 22.75 -3.57 6.40
N PHE A 22 21.91 -2.60 6.02
CA PHE A 22 20.58 -2.85 5.48
C PHE A 22 20.62 -3.38 4.05
N ILE A 23 21.67 -3.06 3.28
CA ILE A 23 21.85 -3.57 1.92
C ILE A 23 22.09 -5.08 1.96
N GLY A 24 21.30 -5.82 1.18
CA GLY A 24 21.30 -7.28 1.16
C GLY A 24 20.56 -7.93 2.33
N SER A 25 19.99 -7.14 3.25
CA SER A 25 19.21 -7.68 4.36
C SER A 25 17.83 -8.18 3.91
N ARG A 26 17.12 -8.86 4.82
CA ARG A 26 15.70 -9.21 4.68
C ARG A 26 14.79 -8.35 5.58
N GLY A 27 15.28 -7.16 5.95
CA GLY A 27 14.54 -6.22 6.77
C GLY A 27 13.31 -5.68 6.04
N TRP A 28 12.23 -5.49 6.80
CA TRP A 28 10.99 -4.93 6.25
C TRP A 28 11.08 -3.40 6.13
N ILE A 29 10.30 -2.86 5.21
CA ILE A 29 10.09 -1.42 5.04
C ILE A 29 8.59 -1.12 5.08
N GLY A 30 8.22 0.09 5.47
CA GLY A 30 6.84 0.54 5.54
C GLY A 30 6.51 1.62 4.51
N SER A 31 5.34 2.24 4.69
CA SER A 31 4.85 3.32 3.84
C SER A 31 5.79 4.52 3.76
N ILE A 32 6.48 4.85 4.87
CA ILE A 32 7.40 6.00 4.93
C ILE A 32 8.61 5.75 4.03
N GLU A 33 9.27 4.60 4.19
CA GLU A 33 10.41 4.23 3.35
C GLU A 33 10.03 4.11 1.88
N ILE A 34 8.83 3.59 1.57
CA ILE A 34 8.34 3.54 0.19
C ILE A 34 8.19 4.96 -0.37
N GLY A 35 7.65 5.90 0.41
CA GLY A 35 7.57 7.32 0.02
C GLY A 35 8.95 7.90 -0.32
N PHE A 36 9.96 7.67 0.52
CA PHE A 36 11.33 8.12 0.25
C PHE A 36 11.92 7.53 -1.03
N VAL A 37 11.66 6.24 -1.29
CA VAL A 37 12.16 5.54 -2.47
C VAL A 37 11.48 6.06 -3.74
N LEU A 38 10.17 6.32 -3.70
CA LEU A 38 9.42 6.90 -4.81
C LEU A 38 9.95 8.30 -5.17
N GLU A 39 10.16 9.15 -4.17
CA GLU A 39 10.70 10.49 -4.36
C GLU A 39 12.14 10.42 -4.91
N SER A 40 12.99 9.62 -4.29
CA SER A 40 14.43 9.58 -4.62
C SER A 40 14.74 8.93 -5.97
N LEU A 41 14.00 7.89 -6.36
CA LEU A 41 14.26 7.15 -7.60
C LEU A 41 13.42 7.61 -8.78
N ALA A 42 12.24 8.16 -8.53
CA ALA A 42 11.28 8.51 -9.58
C ALA A 42 10.81 9.97 -9.55
N GLY A 43 11.19 10.77 -8.54
CA GLY A 43 10.69 12.13 -8.39
C GLY A 43 9.19 12.18 -8.09
N ILE A 44 8.63 11.10 -7.56
CA ILE A 44 7.20 10.96 -7.29
C ILE A 44 6.93 11.30 -5.83
N GLU A 45 6.15 12.34 -5.60
CA GLU A 45 5.68 12.70 -4.27
C GLU A 45 4.54 11.78 -3.81
N ALA A 46 4.45 11.56 -2.50
CA ALA A 46 3.36 10.80 -1.90
C ALA A 46 2.95 11.41 -0.55
N ARG A 47 1.66 11.28 -0.23
CA ARG A 47 1.12 11.63 1.09
C ARG A 47 0.70 10.37 1.84
N THR A 48 0.79 10.41 3.15
CA THR A 48 0.33 9.30 4.01
C THR A 48 -0.98 9.68 4.69
N LEU A 49 -2.00 8.81 4.59
CA LEU A 49 -3.16 8.83 5.49
C LEU A 49 -2.89 7.84 6.62
N GLN A 50 -3.20 8.25 7.85
CA GLN A 50 -2.97 7.43 9.04
C GLN A 50 -4.32 7.03 9.64
N SER A 51 -4.52 5.72 9.81
CA SER A 51 -5.65 5.16 10.53
C SER A 51 -5.19 4.59 11.86
N GLY A 52 -5.87 4.98 12.95
CA GLY A 52 -5.60 4.49 14.30
C GLY A 52 -5.90 3.00 14.49
N SER A 53 -6.72 2.42 13.61
CA SER A 53 -7.16 1.04 13.68
C SER A 53 -7.62 0.55 12.30
N GLY A 54 -7.53 -0.76 12.05
CA GLY A 54 -8.20 -1.38 10.90
C GLY A 54 -9.72 -1.17 10.87
N LYS A 55 -10.36 -0.94 12.02
CA LYS A 55 -11.82 -0.72 12.12
C LYS A 55 -12.24 0.68 11.62
N ASP A 56 -11.30 1.63 11.65
CA ASP A 56 -11.51 3.04 11.34
C ASP A 56 -11.16 3.37 9.88
N LEU A 57 -10.76 2.37 9.08
CA LEU A 57 -10.36 2.56 7.67
C LEU A 57 -11.45 3.18 6.78
N ASP A 58 -12.72 2.92 7.10
CA ASP A 58 -13.86 3.47 6.35
C ASP A 58 -13.90 5.01 6.45
N GLU A 59 -13.30 5.62 7.49
CA GLU A 59 -13.18 7.08 7.63
C GLU A 59 -12.39 7.72 6.47
N HIS A 60 -11.56 6.94 5.79
CA HIS A 60 -10.79 7.37 4.63
C HIS A 60 -11.50 7.13 3.29
N GLY A 61 -12.70 6.56 3.27
CA GLY A 61 -13.43 6.20 2.04
C GLY A 61 -13.55 7.35 1.04
N ARG A 62 -13.92 8.54 1.51
CA ARG A 62 -14.00 9.75 0.67
C ARG A 62 -12.64 10.15 0.09
N ALA A 63 -11.57 10.08 0.88
CA ALA A 63 -10.23 10.46 0.44
C ALA A 63 -9.68 9.47 -0.59
N LEU A 64 -9.96 8.18 -0.41
CA LEU A 64 -9.61 7.12 -1.37
C LEU A 64 -10.40 7.25 -2.67
N SER A 65 -11.72 7.46 -2.59
CA SER A 65 -12.57 7.70 -3.77
C SER A 65 -12.06 8.88 -4.59
N TYR A 66 -11.77 10.02 -3.92
CA TYR A 66 -11.19 11.18 -4.59
C TYR A 66 -9.83 10.86 -5.24
N HIS A 67 -8.95 10.15 -4.52
CA HIS A 67 -7.63 9.77 -5.02
C HIS A 67 -7.73 8.89 -6.28
N PHE A 68 -8.59 7.88 -6.29
CA PHE A 68 -8.76 7.02 -7.47
C PHE A 68 -9.41 7.76 -8.65
N GLU A 69 -10.31 8.71 -8.38
CA GLU A 69 -10.94 9.54 -9.43
C GLU A 69 -9.95 10.52 -10.09
N HIS A 70 -9.02 11.10 -9.33
CA HIS A 70 -8.19 12.22 -9.79
C HIS A 70 -6.71 11.86 -10.02
N ASN A 71 -6.14 10.99 -9.19
CA ASN A 71 -4.76 10.52 -9.33
C ASN A 71 -4.70 9.15 -10.02
N GLY A 72 -5.64 8.24 -9.69
CA GLY A 72 -5.74 6.90 -10.29
C GLY A 72 -4.60 5.93 -9.94
N ALA A 73 -3.59 6.36 -9.18
CA ALA A 73 -2.46 5.54 -8.78
C ALA A 73 -2.87 4.51 -7.70
N PRO A 74 -2.30 3.29 -7.70
CA PRO A 74 -2.48 2.34 -6.61
C PRO A 74 -2.05 2.91 -5.25
N VAL A 75 -2.69 2.46 -4.17
CA VAL A 75 -2.40 2.89 -2.80
C VAL A 75 -1.74 1.75 -2.04
N MET A 76 -0.51 1.95 -1.55
CA MET A 76 0.09 0.99 -0.63
C MET A 76 -0.54 1.15 0.76
N ILE A 77 -0.91 0.06 1.41
CA ILE A 77 -1.35 0.05 2.80
C ILE A 77 -0.45 -0.86 3.62
N GLY A 78 0.12 -0.33 4.70
CA GLY A 78 0.96 -1.07 5.65
C GLY A 78 0.40 -1.02 7.05
N GLY A 79 0.27 -2.18 7.71
CA GLY A 79 -0.18 -2.29 9.10
C GLY A 79 -0.35 -3.74 9.54
N GLY A 80 -0.25 -3.98 10.85
CA GLY A 80 -0.41 -5.33 11.43
C GLY A 80 0.60 -6.36 10.91
N SER A 81 1.82 -5.93 10.60
CA SER A 81 2.89 -6.76 10.01
C SER A 81 2.66 -7.21 8.57
N TYR A 82 1.71 -6.61 7.85
CA TYR A 82 1.47 -6.91 6.43
C TYR A 82 1.43 -5.63 5.60
N ALA A 83 1.78 -5.78 4.33
CA ALA A 83 1.63 -4.75 3.31
C ALA A 83 0.74 -5.28 2.18
N HIS A 84 -0.19 -4.46 1.72
CA HIS A 84 -1.04 -4.76 0.56
C HIS A 84 -1.11 -3.55 -0.37
N THR A 85 -1.69 -3.75 -1.55
CA THR A 85 -1.99 -2.65 -2.47
C THR A 85 -3.50 -2.55 -2.68
N ILE A 86 -4.08 -1.37 -2.41
CA ILE A 86 -5.47 -1.06 -2.72
C ILE A 86 -5.53 -0.53 -4.16
N LEU A 87 -6.34 -1.17 -4.99
CA LEU A 87 -6.56 -0.82 -6.40
C LEU A 87 -7.86 -0.03 -6.63
N GLY A 88 -8.75 -0.02 -5.64
CA GLY A 88 -10.02 0.68 -5.73
C GLY A 88 -10.80 0.62 -4.42
N VAL A 89 -11.82 1.48 -4.34
CA VAL A 89 -12.76 1.53 -3.21
C VAL A 89 -14.18 1.60 -3.76
N ASP A 90 -15.09 0.81 -3.20
CA ASP A 90 -16.52 1.04 -3.32
C ASP A 90 -16.96 1.77 -2.05
N TYR A 91 -17.40 3.02 -2.19
CA TYR A 91 -17.68 3.92 -1.07
C TYR A 91 -19.14 4.37 -1.06
N ASN A 92 -19.89 3.92 -0.06
CA ASN A 92 -21.26 4.35 0.13
C ASN A 92 -21.31 5.73 0.81
N ARG A 93 -21.56 6.78 0.03
CA ARG A 93 -21.63 8.18 0.52
C ARG A 93 -22.73 8.44 1.56
N LYS A 94 -23.74 7.56 1.68
CA LYS A 94 -24.82 7.70 2.66
C LYS A 94 -24.50 7.03 4.00
N THR A 95 -23.91 5.82 3.96
CA THR A 95 -23.64 5.02 5.18
C THR A 95 -22.21 5.18 5.69
N GLY A 96 -21.27 5.58 4.83
CA GLY A 96 -19.85 5.63 5.12
C GLY A 96 -19.12 4.29 4.90
N GLU A 97 -19.85 3.21 4.63
CA GLU A 97 -19.26 1.87 4.46
C GLU A 97 -18.39 1.80 3.21
N CYS A 98 -17.30 1.03 3.33
CA CYS A 98 -16.34 0.82 2.25
C CYS A 98 -16.10 -0.67 1.97
N GLU A 99 -15.99 -1.00 0.70
CA GLU A 99 -15.27 -2.19 0.23
C GLU A 99 -13.98 -1.77 -0.48
N TYR A 100 -12.98 -2.62 -0.43
CA TYR A 100 -11.63 -2.38 -0.95
C TYR A 100 -11.24 -3.48 -1.92
N LEU A 101 -10.77 -3.09 -3.10
CA LEU A 101 -10.14 -4.02 -4.03
C LEU A 101 -8.67 -4.16 -3.68
N ILE A 102 -8.29 -5.30 -3.13
CA ILE A 102 -6.94 -5.59 -2.64
C ILE A 102 -6.18 -6.43 -3.66
N LEU A 103 -4.96 -6.01 -3.98
CA LEU A 103 -3.91 -6.82 -4.59
C LEU A 103 -2.93 -7.26 -3.49
N ASP A 104 -2.82 -8.57 -3.29
CA ASP A 104 -2.02 -9.18 -2.23
C ASP A 104 -0.62 -9.58 -2.75
N PRO A 105 0.46 -8.89 -2.32
CA PRO A 105 1.82 -9.21 -2.74
C PRO A 105 2.35 -10.53 -2.15
N HIS A 106 1.61 -11.17 -1.24
CA HIS A 106 1.98 -12.48 -0.69
C HIS A 106 1.47 -13.66 -1.52
N TYR A 107 0.72 -13.40 -2.60
CA TYR A 107 0.31 -14.43 -3.53
C TYR A 107 1.52 -15.11 -4.18
N THR A 108 1.60 -16.43 -4.03
CA THR A 108 2.70 -17.29 -4.54
C THR A 108 2.23 -18.34 -5.54
N GLY A 109 0.97 -18.24 -5.98
CA GLY A 109 0.39 -19.15 -6.97
C GLY A 109 0.83 -18.83 -8.41
N LYS A 110 0.16 -19.46 -9.38
CA LYS A 110 0.50 -19.30 -10.81
C LYS A 110 0.09 -17.93 -11.33
N ASP A 111 0.93 -17.34 -12.16
CA ASP A 111 0.63 -16.10 -12.89
C ASP A 111 -0.37 -16.34 -14.02
N SER A 112 -1.65 -16.41 -13.65
CA SER A 112 -2.79 -16.50 -14.58
C SER A 112 -4.02 -15.91 -13.90
N VAL A 113 -4.86 -15.22 -14.67
CA VAL A 113 -6.07 -14.55 -14.15
C VAL A 113 -6.93 -15.50 -13.32
N SER A 114 -7.17 -16.72 -13.82
CA SER A 114 -7.96 -17.71 -13.10
C SER A 114 -7.36 -18.09 -11.76
N SER A 115 -6.05 -18.35 -11.71
CA SER A 115 -5.36 -18.75 -10.46
C SER A 115 -5.25 -17.60 -9.47
N VAL A 116 -5.07 -16.36 -9.95
CA VAL A 116 -5.00 -15.16 -9.11
C VAL A 116 -6.35 -14.91 -8.45
N ILE A 117 -7.44 -14.95 -9.22
CA ILE A 117 -8.79 -14.75 -8.69
C ILE A 117 -9.19 -15.90 -7.76
N SER A 118 -9.00 -17.16 -8.16
CA SER A 118 -9.34 -18.31 -7.32
C SER A 118 -8.50 -18.38 -6.04
N GLY A 119 -7.24 -17.94 -6.12
CA GLY A 119 -6.30 -17.90 -5.00
C GLY A 119 -6.36 -16.60 -4.20
N LYS A 120 -7.31 -15.71 -4.48
CA LYS A 120 -7.50 -14.42 -3.78
C LYS A 120 -6.29 -13.49 -3.81
N GLY A 121 -5.44 -13.60 -4.84
CA GLY A 121 -4.36 -12.63 -5.07
C GLY A 121 -4.89 -11.25 -5.43
N ILE A 122 -6.11 -11.18 -5.99
CA ILE A 122 -6.90 -9.96 -6.12
C ILE A 122 -8.32 -10.22 -5.59
N ILE A 123 -8.81 -9.41 -4.67
CA ILE A 123 -10.10 -9.63 -4.00
C ILE A 123 -10.78 -8.34 -3.55
N TRP A 124 -12.11 -8.26 -3.70
CA TRP A 124 -12.94 -7.28 -3.01
C TRP A 124 -13.21 -7.73 -1.57
N THR A 125 -12.96 -6.86 -0.61
CA THR A 125 -13.15 -7.16 0.81
C THR A 125 -13.60 -5.94 1.61
N THR A 126 -14.06 -6.16 2.83
CA THR A 126 -14.44 -5.08 3.76
C THR A 126 -13.29 -4.78 4.73
N LYS A 127 -13.47 -3.76 5.58
CA LYS A 127 -12.53 -3.47 6.69
C LYS A 127 -12.19 -4.67 7.59
N LYS A 128 -13.04 -5.71 7.63
CA LYS A 128 -12.81 -6.95 8.39
C LYS A 128 -11.58 -7.73 7.94
N PHE A 129 -11.05 -7.45 6.75
CA PHE A 129 -9.79 -8.01 6.27
C PHE A 129 -8.58 -7.51 7.08
N PHE A 130 -8.67 -6.28 7.59
CA PHE A 130 -7.61 -5.64 8.33
C PHE A 130 -7.76 -5.92 9.82
N ASP A 131 -6.64 -6.06 10.53
CA ASP A 131 -6.64 -6.29 11.96
C ASP A 131 -7.22 -5.06 12.69
N PRO A 132 -8.36 -5.20 13.42
CA PRO A 132 -9.01 -4.09 14.08
C PRO A 132 -8.19 -3.48 15.24
N LYS A 133 -7.04 -4.04 15.61
CA LYS A 133 -6.16 -3.49 16.66
C LYS A 133 -4.90 -2.83 16.14
N SER A 134 -4.62 -2.98 14.84
CA SER A 134 -3.40 -2.48 14.23
C SER A 134 -3.58 -1.08 13.65
N TYR A 135 -2.53 -0.27 13.77
CA TYR A 135 -2.40 1.00 13.05
C TYR A 135 -2.10 0.74 11.57
N TYR A 136 -2.64 1.59 10.71
CA TYR A 136 -2.41 1.51 9.26
C TYR A 136 -1.95 2.84 8.70
N ASN A 137 -0.95 2.78 7.83
CA ASN A 137 -0.54 3.89 6.99
C ASN A 137 -0.89 3.57 5.53
N LEU A 138 -1.61 4.48 4.87
CA LEU A 138 -1.96 4.39 3.46
C LEU A 138 -1.13 5.42 2.71
N LEU A 139 -0.25 4.97 1.81
CA LEU A 139 0.59 5.82 0.98
C LEU A 139 -0.11 6.10 -0.35
N LEU A 140 -0.48 7.36 -0.55
CA LEU A 140 -1.17 7.85 -1.74
C LEU A 140 -0.19 8.65 -2.59
N VAL A 141 0.12 8.13 -3.78
CA VAL A 141 0.95 8.83 -4.77
C VAL A 141 0.25 10.11 -5.25
N ILE A 142 1.00 11.20 -5.36
CA ILE A 142 0.53 12.46 -5.93
C ILE A 142 1.09 12.50 -7.35
N ASN A 143 0.21 12.37 -8.34
CA ASN A 143 0.64 12.53 -9.73
C ASN A 143 0.80 14.03 -10.02
N PRO A 144 1.90 14.45 -10.67
CA PRO A 144 2.11 15.83 -11.10
C PRO A 144 1.13 16.26 -12.21
#